data_AF-A0AAW6NAC4-F1
#
_entry.id   AF-A0AAW6NAC4-F1
#
_cell.length_a   1.000
_cell.length_b   1.000
_cell.length_c   1.000
_cell.angle_alpha   90.00
_cell.angle_beta   90.00
_cell.angle_gamma   90.00
#
_symmetry.space_group_name_H-M   'P 1'
#
loop_
_entity.id
_entity.type
_entity.pdbx_description
1 polymer ?
#
loop_
_entity_poly.entity_id
_entity_poly.type
_entity_poly.pdbx_seq_one_letter_code
_entity_poly.pdbx_strand_id
1 'polypeptide(L)'
;MSDDTSKLQHDFSDPQADQFEVPLSFAATTKYHGVYETTRFVLRLSPHNHEYMEKIEANAFGDGPVPWAAIKAYSTYIHETMHWWQHVGSTSGLLLSLSYFSQCHSTMGELRECLENFGPIKPLKRWTDQILQDEGWDAQEKLAPANFAVNNALDVFYYKSYAFRPREAIKWMIEQNHFEDIAYTYSIVHGMMIGLISDVIDPDFEFLQSITQLSDETLRLHEEGYEGFKKGSNVHLPYVGLQAIYEGQAHFIQLDFLNRARTEPLTCEDWRTEGYLSGIYVEAFESFLKLTETSWPSSLFDPIVPLFLLVCDLAINPTRGFPFEVGPVENLIHQVDVGIRFAEFCFAIKAAPHLKTAITDLSLEEYAEVSAELCEARGYDHPMAALEEVVRWVEEYPSVQKLMEEHRTFEFESENLNVRVFLSHYISMCADKYESPHFFCWPGAYMAGHSSDADVEEVWLRHLSLFSDGKDKDGVYPRKWPNRSDIAVQQTFERFYGSMAVYELTEQWVLRDGPFKLDFSWMSDNYDEESFSGWANDSFKKAFGVNLSDFTIVKAKR
;
A
#
# COMPACT_ATOMS: atom_id res chain seq x y z
N MET A 1 -40.44 -3.35 40.68
CA MET A 1 -39.86 -4.44 41.49
C MET A 1 -39.65 -5.60 40.54
N SER A 2 -38.47 -5.92 40.05
CA SER A 2 -37.10 -5.47 40.33
C SER A 2 -36.34 -5.44 39.00
N ASP A 3 -35.37 -4.54 38.91
CA ASP A 3 -34.36 -4.50 37.86
C ASP A 3 -33.76 -5.88 37.59
N ASP A 4 -33.61 -6.18 36.30
CA ASP A 4 -32.61 -7.12 35.83
C ASP A 4 -31.73 -6.36 34.83
N THR A 5 -30.97 -5.40 35.36
CA THR A 5 -29.86 -4.70 34.69
C THR A 5 -28.60 -5.57 34.66
N SER A 6 -28.73 -6.89 34.83
CA SER A 6 -27.63 -7.84 34.76
C SER A 6 -27.74 -8.67 33.47
N LYS A 7 -27.11 -8.17 32.40
CA LYS A 7 -26.56 -8.93 31.26
C LYS A 7 -26.26 -7.98 30.10
N LEU A 8 -25.11 -7.33 30.18
CA LEU A 8 -24.22 -6.97 29.08
C LEU A 8 -22.91 -6.51 29.75
N GLN A 9 -22.33 -7.36 30.60
CA GLN A 9 -20.91 -7.26 30.90
C GLN A 9 -20.21 -7.82 29.66
N HIS A 10 -19.83 -6.93 28.74
CA HIS A 10 -18.75 -7.29 27.82
C HIS A 10 -17.51 -7.51 28.67
N ASP A 11 -16.95 -8.72 28.63
CA ASP A 11 -15.68 -9.04 29.26
C ASP A 11 -14.61 -8.12 28.66
N PHE A 12 -14.22 -7.08 29.39
CA PHE A 12 -13.03 -6.29 29.07
C PHE A 12 -11.81 -7.20 29.28
N SER A 13 -11.41 -7.92 28.24
CA SER A 13 -10.22 -8.77 28.22
C SER A 13 -8.92 -7.97 28.36
N ASP A 14 -7.86 -8.69 28.72
CA ASP A 14 -6.52 -8.21 29.07
C ASP A 14 -5.88 -7.34 27.95
N PRO A 15 -5.47 -6.08 28.25
CA PRO A 15 -4.73 -5.22 27.31
C PRO A 15 -3.35 -5.78 26.89
N GLN A 16 -2.94 -6.97 27.35
CA GLN A 16 -1.68 -7.63 27.01
C GLN A 16 -1.71 -8.50 25.73
N ALA A 17 -2.85 -8.69 25.06
CA ALA A 17 -2.93 -9.54 23.86
C ALA A 17 -2.46 -8.86 22.53
N ASP A 18 -1.94 -7.64 22.60
CA ASP A 18 -1.71 -6.75 21.44
C ASP A 18 -0.30 -6.88 20.82
N GLN A 19 0.06 -8.05 20.30
CA GLN A 19 1.20 -8.15 19.38
C GLN A 19 0.86 -9.00 18.16
N PHE A 20 0.08 -8.42 17.26
CA PHE A 20 0.06 -8.83 15.85
C PHE A 20 1.04 -7.91 15.10
N GLU A 21 2.09 -8.47 14.50
CA GLU A 21 2.99 -7.73 13.63
C GLU A 21 2.73 -8.12 12.18
N VAL A 22 2.51 -7.11 11.35
CA VAL A 22 2.45 -7.27 9.91
C VAL A 22 3.82 -6.87 9.37
N PRO A 23 4.62 -7.79 8.83
CA PRO A 23 5.88 -7.44 8.19
C PRO A 23 5.54 -6.76 6.86
N LEU A 24 5.37 -5.44 6.90
CA LEU A 24 5.08 -4.55 5.78
C LEU A 24 6.35 -4.31 4.94
N SER A 25 7.02 -5.38 4.56
CA SER A 25 8.21 -5.37 3.72
C SER A 25 8.11 -6.52 2.72
N PHE A 26 8.44 -6.22 1.48
CA PHE A 26 8.51 -7.19 0.40
C PHE A 26 9.97 -7.51 0.14
N ALA A 27 10.30 -8.79 -0.04
CA ALA A 27 11.69 -9.23 -0.15
C ALA A 27 11.83 -10.19 -1.32
N ALA A 28 12.82 -10.01 -2.18
CA ALA A 28 13.05 -10.95 -3.28
C ALA A 28 13.44 -12.38 -2.82
N THR A 29 12.94 -13.39 -3.56
CA THR A 29 13.09 -14.84 -3.33
C THR A 29 14.50 -15.34 -3.01
N THR A 30 15.50 -14.86 -3.74
CA THR A 30 16.81 -15.53 -3.75
C THR A 30 17.72 -14.98 -2.67
N LYS A 31 17.70 -15.56 -1.46
CA LYS A 31 18.68 -15.32 -0.37
C LYS A 31 19.13 -13.85 -0.23
N TYR A 32 18.15 -12.94 -0.19
CA TYR A 32 18.22 -11.51 0.13
C TYR A 32 19.26 -10.70 -0.66
N HIS A 33 18.82 -10.20 -1.81
CA HIS A 33 19.52 -9.14 -2.53
C HIS A 33 18.67 -7.91 -2.84
N GLY A 34 17.40 -7.88 -2.42
CA GLY A 34 16.47 -6.77 -2.58
C GLY A 34 15.36 -6.79 -1.52
N VAL A 35 14.93 -5.61 -1.07
CA VAL A 35 13.74 -5.39 -0.21
C VAL A 35 13.10 -4.04 -0.54
N TYR A 36 11.78 -3.98 -0.64
CA TYR A 36 11.01 -2.74 -0.60
C TYR A 36 10.34 -2.56 0.78
N GLU A 37 10.72 -1.49 1.49
CA GLU A 37 10.16 -1.15 2.81
C GLU A 37 8.96 -0.21 2.64
N THR A 38 7.73 -0.68 2.93
CA THR A 38 6.52 0.05 2.54
C THR A 38 6.12 1.20 3.48
N THR A 39 6.73 1.28 4.67
CA THR A 39 6.52 2.38 5.63
C THR A 39 7.62 3.43 5.56
N ARG A 40 8.80 3.04 5.06
CA ARG A 40 9.96 3.92 4.86
C ARG A 40 10.07 4.39 3.41
N PHE A 41 9.39 3.71 2.49
CA PHE A 41 9.35 3.96 1.06
C PHE A 41 10.72 3.89 0.39
N VAL A 42 11.53 2.90 0.79
CA VAL A 42 12.91 2.71 0.33
C VAL A 42 13.03 1.40 -0.44
N LEU A 43 13.64 1.47 -1.62
CA LEU A 43 14.11 0.31 -2.35
C LEU A 43 15.54 -0.01 -1.91
N ARG A 44 15.73 -1.16 -1.28
CA ARG A 44 17.04 -1.62 -0.80
C ARG A 44 17.56 -2.74 -1.66
N LEU A 45 18.85 -2.69 -2.01
CA LEU A 45 19.53 -3.73 -2.77
C LEU A 45 20.80 -4.16 -2.05
N SER A 46 21.17 -5.43 -2.18
CA SER A 46 22.46 -5.87 -1.64
C SER A 46 23.64 -5.18 -2.34
N PRO A 47 24.81 -5.12 -1.68
CA PRO A 47 26.04 -4.61 -2.29
C PRO A 47 26.38 -5.25 -3.65
N HIS A 48 26.05 -6.53 -3.81
CA HIS A 48 26.28 -7.27 -5.04
C HIS A 48 25.40 -6.79 -6.21
N ASN A 49 24.12 -6.53 -5.94
CA ASN A 49 23.20 -6.00 -6.93
C ASN A 49 23.56 -4.57 -7.31
N HIS A 50 23.89 -3.72 -6.31
CA HIS A 50 24.40 -2.37 -6.55
C HIS A 50 25.59 -2.35 -7.51
N GLU A 51 26.58 -3.23 -7.30
CA GLU A 51 27.74 -3.29 -8.20
C GLU A 51 27.37 -3.62 -9.65
N TYR A 52 26.38 -4.49 -9.87
CA TYR A 52 25.94 -4.79 -11.22
C TYR A 52 25.08 -3.68 -11.81
N MET A 53 24.25 -2.99 -11.02
CA MET A 53 23.45 -1.86 -11.50
C MET A 53 24.36 -0.73 -11.95
N GLU A 54 25.37 -0.38 -11.16
CA GLU A 54 26.38 0.64 -11.55
C GLU A 54 27.08 0.28 -12.86
N LYS A 55 27.41 -1.00 -13.08
CA LYS A 55 28.03 -1.47 -14.33
C LYS A 55 27.07 -1.39 -15.53
N ILE A 56 25.79 -1.69 -15.32
CA ILE A 56 24.76 -1.59 -16.37
C ILE A 56 24.56 -0.12 -16.74
N GLU A 57 24.37 0.76 -15.76
CA GLU A 57 24.20 2.21 -15.96
C GLU A 57 25.41 2.86 -16.64
N ALA A 58 26.62 2.41 -16.29
CA ALA A 58 27.86 2.89 -16.93
C ALA A 58 28.12 2.29 -18.33
N ASN A 59 27.20 1.47 -18.86
CA ASN A 59 27.38 0.70 -20.09
C ASN A 59 28.72 -0.08 -20.11
N ALA A 60 29.12 -0.64 -18.97
CA ALA A 60 30.44 -1.25 -18.78
C ALA A 60 30.61 -2.57 -19.56
N PHE A 61 29.52 -3.15 -20.06
CA PHE A 61 29.52 -4.36 -20.88
C PHE A 61 29.66 -4.07 -22.39
N GLY A 62 29.47 -2.81 -22.81
CA GLY A 62 29.54 -2.39 -24.21
C GLY A 62 28.63 -3.23 -25.11
N ASP A 63 29.12 -3.55 -26.32
CA ASP A 63 28.39 -4.39 -27.28
C ASP A 63 28.53 -5.91 -26.99
N GLY A 64 29.17 -6.29 -25.88
CA GLY A 64 29.37 -7.69 -25.50
C GLY A 64 28.14 -8.32 -24.83
N PRO A 65 28.09 -9.66 -24.72
CA PRO A 65 26.99 -10.33 -24.02
C PRO A 65 27.01 -9.95 -22.52
N VAL A 66 25.86 -9.48 -22.02
CA VAL A 66 25.69 -9.18 -20.60
C VAL A 66 25.77 -10.48 -19.79
N PRO A 67 26.63 -10.59 -18.76
CA PRO A 67 26.75 -11.79 -17.97
C PRO A 67 25.43 -12.17 -17.27
N TRP A 68 25.14 -13.46 -17.16
CA TRP A 68 23.92 -13.95 -16.48
C TRP A 68 23.76 -13.44 -15.04
N ALA A 69 24.87 -13.24 -14.33
CA ALA A 69 24.84 -12.65 -12.99
C ALA A 69 24.30 -11.20 -13.00
N ALA A 70 24.66 -10.40 -14.00
CA ALA A 70 24.14 -9.04 -14.17
C ALA A 70 22.65 -9.06 -14.58
N ILE A 71 22.25 -10.00 -15.43
CA ILE A 71 20.83 -10.21 -15.80
C ILE A 71 19.99 -10.54 -14.56
N LYS A 72 20.46 -11.45 -13.69
CA LYS A 72 19.77 -11.76 -12.42
C LYS A 72 19.74 -10.60 -11.42
N ALA A 73 20.80 -9.80 -11.36
CA ALA A 73 20.81 -8.60 -10.54
C ALA A 73 19.75 -7.60 -11.06
N TYR A 74 19.66 -7.43 -12.37
CA TYR A 74 18.67 -6.56 -13.00
C TYR A 74 17.24 -7.08 -12.81
N SER A 75 17.03 -8.40 -12.88
CA SER A 75 15.72 -8.99 -12.59
C SER A 75 15.29 -8.77 -11.13
N THR A 76 16.23 -8.73 -10.19
CA THR A 76 15.94 -8.37 -8.79
C THR A 76 15.55 -6.90 -8.70
N TYR A 77 16.26 -6.02 -9.40
CA TYR A 77 15.90 -4.61 -9.48
C TYR A 77 14.49 -4.39 -10.09
N ILE A 78 14.13 -5.15 -11.14
CA ILE A 78 12.78 -5.14 -11.72
C ILE A 78 11.75 -5.53 -10.65
N HIS A 79 11.97 -6.64 -9.93
CA HIS A 79 11.06 -7.12 -8.87
C HIS A 79 10.80 -6.05 -7.81
N GLU A 80 11.86 -5.43 -7.27
CA GLU A 80 11.68 -4.38 -6.26
C GLU A 80 11.04 -3.10 -6.85
N THR A 81 11.30 -2.80 -8.12
CA THR A 81 10.64 -1.68 -8.82
C THR A 81 9.14 -1.96 -9.00
N MET A 82 8.73 -3.22 -9.20
CA MET A 82 7.31 -3.58 -9.24
C MET A 82 6.62 -3.31 -7.91
N HIS A 83 7.27 -3.56 -6.77
CA HIS A 83 6.70 -3.17 -5.47
C HIS A 83 6.53 -1.65 -5.34
N TRP A 84 7.51 -0.86 -5.81
CA TRP A 84 7.33 0.59 -5.91
C TRP A 84 6.11 0.95 -6.76
N TRP A 85 5.97 0.40 -7.97
CA TRP A 85 4.83 0.67 -8.86
C TRP A 85 3.48 0.27 -8.26
N GLN A 86 3.43 -0.89 -7.60
CA GLN A 86 2.25 -1.33 -6.87
C GLN A 86 1.87 -0.30 -5.80
N HIS A 87 2.84 0.27 -5.07
CA HIS A 87 2.59 1.21 -3.98
C HIS A 87 2.21 2.63 -4.41
N VAL A 88 2.81 3.17 -5.48
CA VAL A 88 2.51 4.54 -5.91
C VAL A 88 1.55 4.62 -7.08
N GLY A 89 1.39 3.55 -7.84
CA GLY A 89 0.68 3.56 -9.11
C GLY A 89 -0.53 2.63 -9.19
N SER A 90 -0.91 2.00 -8.09
CA SER A 90 -2.19 1.29 -7.99
C SER A 90 -3.09 1.91 -6.95
N THR A 91 -4.41 1.80 -7.12
CA THR A 91 -5.38 2.33 -6.16
C THR A 91 -5.20 1.73 -4.77
N SER A 92 -5.02 0.40 -4.68
CA SER A 92 -4.82 -0.28 -3.39
C SER A 92 -3.48 0.08 -2.73
N GLY A 93 -2.44 0.29 -3.54
CA GLY A 93 -1.15 0.77 -3.06
C GLY A 93 -1.17 2.21 -2.59
N LEU A 94 -1.88 3.10 -3.29
CA LEU A 94 -2.05 4.49 -2.87
C LEU A 94 -2.77 4.53 -1.52
N LEU A 95 -3.86 3.78 -1.37
CA LEU A 95 -4.58 3.62 -0.10
C LEU A 95 -3.65 3.11 1.00
N LEU A 96 -2.91 2.04 0.75
CA LEU A 96 -1.97 1.45 1.72
C LEU A 96 -0.86 2.43 2.14
N SER A 97 -0.30 3.17 1.18
CA SER A 97 0.79 4.12 1.39
C SER A 97 0.31 5.34 2.17
N LEU A 98 -0.81 5.95 1.77
CA LEU A 98 -1.37 7.12 2.43
C LEU A 98 -1.98 6.80 3.79
N SER A 99 -2.45 5.56 4.00
CA SER A 99 -2.97 5.11 5.30
C SER A 99 -1.98 5.37 6.44
N TYR A 100 -0.67 5.24 6.20
CA TYR A 100 0.33 5.55 7.22
C TYR A 100 0.33 7.03 7.62
N PHE A 101 0.20 7.95 6.66
CA PHE A 101 0.14 9.39 6.96
C PHE A 101 -1.19 9.78 7.59
N SER A 102 -2.28 9.13 7.18
CA SER A 102 -3.64 9.41 7.67
C SER A 102 -3.79 9.23 9.17
N GLN A 103 -3.09 8.26 9.76
CA GLN A 103 -3.09 8.02 11.21
C GLN A 103 -2.66 9.25 12.02
N CYS A 104 -1.85 10.14 11.43
CA CYS A 104 -1.41 11.36 12.09
C CYS A 104 -2.27 12.56 11.67
N HIS A 105 -2.49 12.73 10.37
CA HIS A 105 -3.18 13.92 9.83
C HIS A 105 -4.65 13.95 10.21
N SER A 106 -5.36 12.83 10.06
CA SER A 106 -6.80 12.73 10.31
C SER A 106 -7.16 12.79 11.80
N THR A 107 -6.18 12.78 12.70
CA THR A 107 -6.39 12.84 14.16
C THR A 107 -5.63 13.99 14.83
N MET A 108 -5.01 14.88 14.05
CA MET A 108 -4.11 15.90 14.61
C MET A 108 -4.86 16.90 15.51
N GLY A 109 -6.12 17.21 15.18
CA GLY A 109 -6.98 18.08 15.99
C GLY A 109 -7.29 17.45 17.35
N GLU A 110 -7.72 16.20 17.35
CA GLU A 110 -8.10 15.45 18.54
C GLU A 110 -6.90 15.16 19.44
N LEU A 111 -5.72 14.92 18.87
CA LEU A 111 -4.48 14.78 19.63
C LEU A 111 -4.09 16.08 20.34
N ARG A 112 -4.30 17.24 19.71
CA ARG A 112 -4.10 18.54 20.37
C ARG A 112 -5.09 18.75 21.51
N GLU A 113 -6.35 18.41 21.29
CA GLU A 113 -7.37 18.44 22.35
C GLU A 113 -7.02 17.50 23.52
N CYS A 114 -6.47 16.31 23.23
CA CYS A 114 -5.98 15.41 24.28
C CYS A 114 -4.88 16.04 25.14
N LEU A 115 -3.94 16.76 24.52
CA LEU A 115 -2.89 17.48 25.25
C LEU A 115 -3.45 18.59 26.12
N GLU A 116 -4.46 19.31 25.64
CA GLU A 116 -5.12 20.39 26.39
C GLU A 116 -5.93 19.86 27.58
N ASN A 117 -6.68 18.77 27.37
CA ASN A 117 -7.63 18.25 28.35
C ASN A 117 -7.01 17.28 29.36
N PHE A 118 -6.08 16.42 28.92
CA PHE A 118 -5.50 15.35 29.74
C PHE A 118 -3.99 15.52 29.98
N GLY A 119 -3.34 16.39 29.22
CA GLY A 119 -1.90 16.52 29.21
C GLY A 119 -1.20 15.40 28.41
N PRO A 120 0.14 15.39 28.41
CA PRO A 120 0.93 14.43 27.65
C PRO A 120 0.91 13.04 28.33
N ILE A 121 0.04 12.14 27.87
CA ILE A 121 -0.12 10.76 28.39
C ILE A 121 0.16 9.75 27.27
N LYS A 122 0.88 8.66 27.57
CA LYS A 122 1.22 7.60 26.59
C LYS A 122 1.16 6.17 27.16
N PRO A 123 0.66 5.17 26.41
CA PRO A 123 -0.10 5.34 25.18
C PRO A 123 -1.56 5.73 25.47
N LEU A 124 -2.18 6.43 24.52
CA LEU A 124 -3.58 6.82 24.63
C LEU A 124 -4.49 5.59 24.72
N LYS A 125 -4.26 4.56 23.88
CA LYS A 125 -5.06 3.32 23.90
C LYS A 125 -5.14 2.69 25.29
N ARG A 126 -3.99 2.46 25.93
CA ARG A 126 -3.96 1.86 27.27
C ARG A 126 -4.66 2.75 28.29
N TRP A 127 -4.47 4.05 28.19
CA TRP A 127 -5.08 5.00 29.10
C TRP A 127 -6.60 5.00 28.98
N THR A 128 -7.14 5.09 27.76
CA THR A 128 -8.58 5.05 27.51
C THR A 128 -9.18 3.72 27.96
N ASP A 129 -8.53 2.59 27.64
CA ASP A 129 -8.95 1.25 28.08
C ASP A 129 -9.04 1.17 29.62
N GLN A 130 -8.04 1.69 30.35
CA GLN A 130 -8.03 1.68 31.81
C GLN A 130 -9.10 2.57 32.45
N ILE A 131 -9.42 3.71 31.84
CA ILE A 131 -10.47 4.61 32.34
C ILE A 131 -11.85 4.01 32.07
N LEU A 132 -12.07 3.44 30.89
CA LEU A 132 -13.34 2.75 30.56
C LEU A 132 -13.58 1.55 31.48
N GLN A 133 -12.54 0.80 31.84
CA GLN A 133 -12.64 -0.29 32.82
C GLN A 133 -13.01 0.20 34.23
N ASP A 134 -12.48 1.34 34.67
CA ASP A 134 -12.72 1.87 36.02
C ASP A 134 -14.06 2.60 36.14
N GLU A 135 -14.43 3.39 35.14
CA GLU A 135 -15.53 4.35 35.18
C GLU A 135 -16.73 3.95 34.31
N GLY A 136 -16.57 2.95 33.44
CA GLY A 136 -17.63 2.49 32.55
C GLY A 136 -18.01 3.51 31.46
N TRP A 137 -19.24 3.39 30.96
CA TRP A 137 -19.75 4.17 29.82
C TRP A 137 -19.87 5.67 30.10
N ASP A 138 -19.97 6.09 31.36
CA ASP A 138 -20.04 7.51 31.74
C ASP A 138 -18.75 8.27 31.37
N ALA A 139 -17.64 7.56 31.13
CA ALA A 139 -16.38 8.14 30.69
C ALA A 139 -16.30 8.43 29.17
N GLN A 140 -17.25 7.97 28.35
CA GLN A 140 -17.14 8.10 26.88
C GLN A 140 -17.07 9.56 26.41
N GLU A 141 -17.97 10.42 26.90
CA GLU A 141 -18.03 11.83 26.47
C GLU A 141 -16.71 12.56 26.77
N LYS A 142 -16.14 12.34 27.97
CA LYS A 142 -14.86 12.95 28.33
C LYS A 142 -13.67 12.33 27.59
N LEU A 143 -13.76 11.09 27.08
CA LEU A 143 -12.69 10.41 26.37
C LEU A 143 -12.78 10.57 24.85
N ALA A 144 -13.83 11.21 24.34
CA ALA A 144 -14.13 11.32 22.91
C ALA A 144 -12.93 11.64 22.01
N PRO A 145 -12.11 12.68 22.25
CA PRO A 145 -10.95 12.97 21.39
C PRO A 145 -9.89 11.85 21.42
N ALA A 146 -9.65 11.25 22.59
CA ALA A 146 -8.69 10.16 22.71
C ALA A 146 -9.20 8.88 22.03
N ASN A 147 -10.48 8.56 22.20
CA ASN A 147 -11.12 7.41 21.54
C ASN A 147 -11.14 7.59 20.02
N PHE A 148 -11.40 8.79 19.51
CA PHE A 148 -11.33 9.07 18.08
C PHE A 148 -9.92 8.81 17.53
N ALA A 149 -8.88 9.34 18.17
CA ALA A 149 -7.50 9.09 17.75
C ALA A 149 -7.10 7.62 17.81
N VAL A 150 -7.49 6.91 18.88
CA VAL A 150 -7.21 5.48 19.07
C VAL A 150 -7.94 4.62 18.03
N ASN A 151 -9.23 4.85 17.82
CA ASN A 151 -10.04 4.07 16.88
C ASN A 151 -9.52 4.26 15.45
N ASN A 152 -9.26 5.50 15.04
CA ASN A 152 -8.71 5.79 13.72
C ASN A 152 -7.35 5.09 13.47
N ALA A 153 -6.46 5.14 14.46
CA ALA A 153 -5.17 4.46 14.36
C ALA A 153 -5.32 2.94 14.29
N LEU A 154 -6.27 2.37 15.05
CA LEU A 154 -6.59 0.94 15.05
C LEU A 154 -7.29 0.50 13.76
N ASP A 155 -8.22 1.27 13.20
CA ASP A 155 -8.87 0.97 11.92
C ASP A 155 -7.83 0.88 10.80
N VAL A 156 -6.89 1.83 10.73
CA VAL A 156 -5.77 1.73 9.77
C VAL A 156 -4.94 0.47 10.01
N PHE A 157 -4.67 0.13 11.28
CA PHE A 157 -3.91 -1.09 11.61
C PHE A 157 -4.66 -2.37 11.22
N TYR A 158 -5.97 -2.42 11.47
CA TYR A 158 -6.86 -3.53 11.13
C TYR A 158 -6.99 -3.68 9.62
N TYR A 159 -7.21 -2.59 8.89
CA TYR A 159 -7.20 -2.57 7.42
C TYR A 159 -5.89 -3.14 6.88
N LYS A 160 -4.74 -2.61 7.31
CA LYS A 160 -3.43 -3.08 6.84
C LYS A 160 -3.24 -4.56 7.15
N SER A 161 -3.61 -5.00 8.34
CA SER A 161 -3.48 -6.40 8.76
C SER A 161 -4.34 -7.33 7.90
N TYR A 162 -5.62 -6.98 7.74
CA TYR A 162 -6.57 -7.77 6.97
C TYR A 162 -6.24 -7.76 5.49
N ALA A 163 -6.04 -6.59 4.88
CA ALA A 163 -5.77 -6.48 3.46
C ALA A 163 -4.48 -7.22 3.07
N PHE A 164 -3.44 -7.17 3.93
CA PHE A 164 -2.17 -7.85 3.68
C PHE A 164 -2.24 -9.37 3.85
N ARG A 165 -2.85 -9.84 4.96
CA ARG A 165 -2.88 -11.24 5.39
C ARG A 165 -4.24 -11.63 5.99
N PRO A 166 -5.32 -11.67 5.18
CA PRO A 166 -6.69 -11.71 5.68
C PRO A 166 -6.98 -12.95 6.54
N ARG A 167 -6.47 -14.11 6.13
CA ARG A 167 -6.69 -15.39 6.83
C ARG A 167 -5.96 -15.51 8.16
N GLU A 168 -4.82 -14.84 8.32
CA GLU A 168 -4.08 -14.81 9.57
C GLU A 168 -4.60 -13.73 10.50
N ALA A 169 -4.74 -12.51 9.98
CA ALA A 169 -5.12 -11.34 10.75
C ALA A 169 -6.50 -11.48 11.37
N ILE A 170 -7.48 -11.99 10.62
CA ILE A 170 -8.87 -12.03 11.08
C ILE A 170 -9.05 -12.83 12.37
N LYS A 171 -8.25 -13.90 12.57
CA LYS A 171 -8.34 -14.78 13.74
C LYS A 171 -8.11 -14.01 15.03
N TRP A 172 -7.19 -13.05 14.97
CA TRP A 172 -6.87 -12.18 16.08
C TRP A 172 -7.83 -10.97 16.14
N MET A 173 -8.16 -10.37 14.99
CA MET A 173 -8.97 -9.15 14.91
C MET A 173 -10.36 -9.31 15.54
N ILE A 174 -11.06 -10.43 15.28
CA ILE A 174 -12.42 -10.67 15.81
C ILE A 174 -12.46 -10.80 17.34
N GLU A 175 -11.31 -11.05 17.98
CA GLU A 175 -11.18 -11.13 19.44
C GLU A 175 -10.93 -9.74 20.05
N GLN A 176 -10.68 -8.71 19.23
CA GLN A 176 -10.33 -7.38 19.72
C GLN A 176 -11.57 -6.55 20.06
N ASN A 177 -11.46 -5.76 21.14
CA ASN A 177 -12.56 -4.92 21.58
C ASN A 177 -12.85 -3.77 20.63
N HIS A 178 -11.80 -3.19 20.05
CA HIS A 178 -11.86 -2.03 19.15
C HIS A 178 -12.10 -2.40 17.68
N PHE A 179 -12.12 -3.70 17.34
CA PHE A 179 -12.47 -4.11 15.98
C PHE A 179 -13.99 -4.18 15.86
N GLU A 180 -14.54 -3.34 14.99
CA GLU A 180 -15.95 -3.39 14.60
C GLU A 180 -16.14 -4.50 13.58
N ASP A 181 -15.87 -4.26 12.30
CA ASP A 181 -15.94 -5.26 11.25
C ASP A 181 -15.19 -4.75 10.00
N ILE A 182 -15.06 -5.58 8.96
CA ILE A 182 -14.17 -5.31 7.81
C ILE A 182 -14.70 -4.15 6.96
N ALA A 183 -15.98 -4.15 6.59
CA ALA A 183 -16.53 -3.09 5.73
C ALA A 183 -16.54 -1.75 6.46
N TYR A 184 -16.83 -1.76 7.76
CA TYR A 184 -16.68 -0.59 8.62
C TYR A 184 -15.24 -0.04 8.55
N THR A 185 -14.25 -0.87 8.90
CA THR A 185 -12.84 -0.48 8.91
C THR A 185 -12.37 0.01 7.52
N TYR A 186 -12.73 -0.68 6.44
CA TYR A 186 -12.38 -0.22 5.09
C TYR A 186 -13.01 1.13 4.76
N SER A 187 -14.26 1.36 5.16
CA SER A 187 -14.95 2.63 4.91
C SER A 187 -14.25 3.80 5.62
N ILE A 188 -13.87 3.60 6.89
CA ILE A 188 -13.11 4.60 7.66
C ILE A 188 -11.78 4.94 6.97
N VAL A 189 -11.01 3.92 6.57
CA VAL A 189 -9.70 4.14 5.94
C VAL A 189 -9.83 4.76 4.53
N HIS A 190 -10.85 4.42 3.76
CA HIS A 190 -11.17 5.11 2.51
C HIS A 190 -11.54 6.58 2.75
N GLY A 191 -12.40 6.87 3.73
CA GLY A 191 -12.76 8.24 4.10
C GLY A 191 -11.55 9.08 4.47
N MET A 192 -10.61 8.50 5.24
CA MET A 192 -9.35 9.15 5.59
C MET A 192 -8.47 9.44 4.37
N MET A 193 -8.33 8.47 3.45
CA MET A 193 -7.55 8.67 2.22
C MET A 193 -8.16 9.77 1.36
N ILE A 194 -9.48 9.72 1.14
CA ILE A 194 -10.19 10.70 0.33
C ILE A 194 -10.04 12.11 0.95
N GLY A 195 -10.19 12.23 2.28
CA GLY A 195 -9.97 13.49 2.99
C GLY A 195 -8.54 14.04 2.85
N LEU A 196 -7.53 13.17 2.92
CA LEU A 196 -6.14 13.58 2.68
C LEU A 196 -5.90 14.08 1.26
N ILE A 197 -6.48 13.40 0.27
CA ILE A 197 -6.34 13.76 -1.15
C ILE A 197 -7.11 15.04 -1.44
N SER A 198 -8.33 15.20 -0.90
CA SER A 198 -9.14 16.41 -1.07
C SER A 198 -8.42 17.65 -0.57
N ASP A 199 -7.73 17.58 0.57
CA ASP A 199 -6.94 18.70 1.10
C ASP A 199 -5.83 19.18 0.14
N VAL A 200 -5.41 18.35 -0.82
CA VAL A 200 -4.39 18.69 -1.81
C VAL A 200 -5.00 19.16 -3.13
N ILE A 201 -6.00 18.44 -3.66
CA ILE A 201 -6.50 18.67 -5.03
C ILE A 201 -7.98 19.03 -5.14
N ASP A 202 -8.78 18.82 -4.10
CA ASP A 202 -10.22 19.06 -4.16
C ASP A 202 -10.85 19.42 -2.80
N PRO A 203 -10.48 20.55 -2.17
CA PRO A 203 -10.90 20.85 -0.79
C PRO A 203 -12.42 21.00 -0.61
N ASP A 204 -13.12 21.32 -1.70
CA ASP A 204 -14.57 21.54 -1.73
C ASP A 204 -15.35 20.31 -2.24
N PHE A 205 -14.68 19.19 -2.54
CA PHE A 205 -15.27 17.96 -3.08
C PHE A 205 -16.08 18.20 -4.37
N GLU A 206 -15.51 18.94 -5.32
CA GLU A 206 -16.11 19.21 -6.63
C GLU A 206 -16.14 17.96 -7.53
N PHE A 207 -15.17 17.05 -7.38
CA PHE A 207 -15.04 15.87 -8.23
C PHE A 207 -14.64 14.58 -7.51
N LEU A 208 -14.07 14.66 -6.31
CA LEU A 208 -13.88 13.52 -5.43
C LEU A 208 -15.16 13.16 -4.69
N GLN A 209 -15.26 11.90 -4.27
CA GLN A 209 -16.39 11.42 -3.46
C GLN A 209 -16.53 12.23 -2.17
N SER A 210 -17.77 12.59 -1.82
CA SER A 210 -18.07 13.25 -0.54
C SER A 210 -17.75 12.32 0.66
N ILE A 211 -16.86 12.77 1.54
CA ILE A 211 -16.55 12.07 2.80
C ILE A 211 -17.75 12.06 3.77
N THR A 212 -18.57 13.11 3.75
CA THR A 212 -19.77 13.20 4.60
C THR A 212 -20.78 12.14 4.21
N GLN A 213 -21.03 11.98 2.91
CA GLN A 213 -21.95 10.95 2.42
C GLN A 213 -21.45 9.53 2.75
N LEU A 214 -20.15 9.27 2.58
CA LEU A 214 -19.57 7.96 2.96
C LEU A 214 -19.70 7.70 4.46
N SER A 215 -19.42 8.70 5.29
CA SER A 215 -19.53 8.60 6.75
C SER A 215 -20.97 8.37 7.21
N ASP A 216 -21.93 9.15 6.71
CA ASP A 216 -23.34 9.03 7.06
C ASP A 216 -23.88 7.64 6.70
N GLU A 217 -23.51 7.13 5.52
CA GLU A 217 -23.95 5.82 5.07
C GLU A 217 -23.30 4.69 5.86
N THR A 218 -22.02 4.82 6.23
CA THR A 218 -21.32 3.86 7.10
C THR A 218 -22.00 3.78 8.47
N LEU A 219 -22.35 4.94 9.04
CA LEU A 219 -23.05 5.00 10.32
C LEU A 219 -24.45 4.37 10.21
N ARG A 220 -25.20 4.67 9.16
CA ARG A 220 -26.52 4.05 8.90
C ARG A 220 -26.41 2.52 8.86
N LEU A 221 -25.45 1.98 8.11
CA LEU A 221 -25.23 0.53 7.98
C LEU A 221 -24.81 -0.12 9.30
N HIS A 222 -23.99 0.58 10.08
CA HIS A 222 -23.61 0.14 11.42
C HIS A 222 -24.82 0.08 12.36
N GLU A 223 -25.64 1.14 12.41
CA GLU A 223 -26.83 1.24 13.25
C GLU A 223 -27.91 0.21 12.89
N GLU A 224 -28.12 -0.01 11.59
CA GLU A 224 -29.03 -1.05 11.07
C GLU A 224 -28.51 -2.48 11.29
N GLY A 225 -27.22 -2.63 11.60
CA GLY A 225 -26.56 -3.90 11.79
C GLY A 225 -26.39 -4.70 10.52
N TYR A 226 -26.07 -4.01 9.42
CA TYR A 226 -25.76 -4.62 8.14
C TYR A 226 -24.49 -5.49 8.25
N GLU A 227 -24.49 -6.64 7.58
CA GLU A 227 -23.38 -7.60 7.60
C GLU A 227 -22.09 -6.95 7.08
N GLY A 228 -21.02 -7.05 7.86
CA GLY A 228 -19.73 -6.44 7.55
C GLY A 228 -19.55 -5.01 8.09
N PHE A 229 -20.59 -4.38 8.65
CA PHE A 229 -20.53 -3.03 9.25
C PHE A 229 -20.73 -3.02 10.77
N LYS A 230 -21.05 -4.18 11.36
CA LYS A 230 -21.34 -4.31 12.79
C LYS A 230 -20.55 -5.44 13.42
N LYS A 231 -20.04 -5.18 14.61
CA LYS A 231 -19.32 -6.17 15.41
C LYS A 231 -20.00 -7.53 15.50
N GLY A 232 -19.22 -8.55 15.15
CA GLY A 232 -19.64 -9.95 15.18
C GLY A 232 -20.42 -10.40 13.96
N SER A 233 -20.39 -9.66 12.85
CA SER A 233 -20.93 -10.16 11.58
C SER A 233 -20.09 -11.32 11.04
N ASN A 234 -20.61 -12.03 10.04
CA ASN A 234 -19.79 -13.03 9.36
C ASN A 234 -18.76 -12.33 8.47
N VAL A 235 -17.55 -12.86 8.52
CA VAL A 235 -16.44 -12.37 7.72
C VAL A 235 -16.23 -13.28 6.51
N HIS A 236 -16.35 -12.70 5.31
CA HIS A 236 -16.02 -13.39 4.07
C HIS A 236 -14.51 -13.35 3.81
N LEU A 237 -13.85 -14.50 3.93
CA LEU A 237 -12.41 -14.59 3.77
C LEU A 237 -11.98 -14.81 2.32
N PRO A 238 -11.19 -13.90 1.72
CA PRO A 238 -10.62 -14.14 0.40
C PRO A 238 -9.63 -15.30 0.41
N TYR A 239 -9.31 -15.81 -0.78
CA TYR A 239 -8.35 -16.90 -0.94
C TYR A 239 -6.92 -16.45 -0.63
N VAL A 240 -6.58 -15.22 -1.00
CA VAL A 240 -5.27 -14.58 -0.86
C VAL A 240 -5.44 -13.13 -0.42
N GLY A 241 -4.38 -12.53 0.14
CA GLY A 241 -4.31 -11.11 0.47
C GLY A 241 -3.40 -10.33 -0.47
N LEU A 242 -3.27 -9.02 -0.21
CA LEU A 242 -2.36 -8.11 -0.93
C LEU A 242 -0.95 -8.65 -1.00
N GLN A 243 -0.43 -9.25 0.08
CA GLN A 243 0.96 -9.75 0.08
C GLN A 243 1.18 -10.78 -1.02
N ALA A 244 0.34 -11.81 -1.08
CA ALA A 244 0.47 -12.88 -2.06
C ALA A 244 0.26 -12.38 -3.49
N ILE A 245 -0.65 -11.43 -3.70
CA ILE A 245 -0.92 -10.85 -5.03
C ILE A 245 0.25 -9.98 -5.48
N TYR A 246 0.77 -9.11 -4.60
CA TYR A 246 1.90 -8.23 -4.91
C TYR A 246 3.17 -9.03 -5.20
N GLU A 247 3.52 -9.98 -4.31
CA GLU A 247 4.65 -10.89 -4.49
C GLU A 247 4.48 -11.74 -5.76
N GLY A 248 3.29 -12.31 -5.98
CA GLY A 248 3.00 -13.10 -7.16
C GLY A 248 3.15 -12.30 -8.46
N GLN A 249 2.62 -11.09 -8.52
CA GLN A 249 2.74 -10.23 -9.70
C GLN A 249 4.22 -9.85 -9.96
N ALA A 250 4.91 -9.29 -8.95
CA ALA A 250 6.31 -8.86 -9.08
C ALA A 250 7.24 -10.04 -9.44
N HIS A 251 6.99 -11.21 -8.86
CA HIS A 251 7.78 -12.41 -9.10
C HIS A 251 7.55 -13.03 -10.48
N PHE A 252 6.30 -13.13 -10.96
CA PHE A 252 6.04 -13.66 -12.29
C PHE A 252 6.51 -12.69 -13.39
N ILE A 253 6.47 -11.38 -13.15
CA ILE A 253 7.12 -10.37 -14.01
C ILE A 253 8.64 -10.60 -14.07
N GLN A 254 9.28 -10.79 -12.91
CA GLN A 254 10.71 -11.10 -12.84
C GLN A 254 11.06 -12.38 -13.60
N LEU A 255 10.25 -13.43 -13.45
CA LEU A 255 10.46 -14.71 -14.11
C LEU A 255 10.25 -14.62 -15.62
N ASP A 256 9.26 -13.86 -16.10
CA ASP A 256 9.07 -13.66 -17.53
C ASP A 256 10.28 -12.95 -18.16
N PHE A 257 10.77 -11.88 -17.52
CA PHE A 257 12.02 -11.23 -17.92
C PHE A 257 13.20 -12.22 -17.98
N LEU A 258 13.42 -12.97 -16.90
CA LEU A 258 14.52 -13.93 -16.84
C LEU A 258 14.41 -15.02 -17.90
N ASN A 259 13.20 -15.53 -18.14
CA ASN A 259 12.99 -16.61 -19.10
C ASN A 259 13.21 -16.15 -20.55
N ARG A 260 12.87 -14.89 -20.87
CA ARG A 260 13.12 -14.27 -22.18
C ARG A 260 14.58 -13.87 -22.39
N ALA A 261 15.27 -13.45 -21.34
CA ALA A 261 16.68 -13.09 -21.39
C ALA A 261 17.61 -14.31 -21.61
N ARG A 262 17.10 -15.54 -21.49
CA ARG A 262 17.85 -16.78 -21.72
C ARG A 262 17.82 -17.16 -23.20
N THR A 263 18.92 -17.78 -23.65
CA THR A 263 18.98 -18.42 -24.97
C THR A 263 18.05 -19.63 -25.07
N GLU A 264 17.91 -20.38 -23.98
CA GLU A 264 17.01 -21.52 -23.86
C GLU A 264 16.07 -21.29 -22.66
N PRO A 265 14.75 -21.14 -22.91
CA PRO A 265 13.74 -21.04 -21.87
C PRO A 265 13.70 -22.30 -21.00
N LEU A 266 13.44 -22.12 -19.71
CA LEU A 266 13.27 -23.22 -18.77
C LEU A 266 11.81 -23.65 -18.68
N THR A 267 11.60 -24.92 -18.33
CA THR A 267 10.26 -25.39 -17.96
C THR A 267 9.89 -24.88 -16.56
N CYS A 268 8.60 -24.85 -16.25
CA CYS A 268 8.16 -24.51 -14.89
C CYS A 268 8.70 -25.50 -13.83
N GLU A 269 8.97 -26.76 -14.19
CA GLU A 269 9.57 -27.71 -13.25
C GLU A 269 11.06 -27.40 -12.98
N ASP A 270 11.78 -26.92 -14.00
CA ASP A 270 13.16 -26.48 -13.82
C ASP A 270 13.23 -25.25 -12.90
N TRP A 271 12.36 -24.25 -13.12
CA TRP A 271 12.24 -23.08 -12.25
C TRP A 271 11.89 -23.45 -10.81
N ARG A 272 11.00 -24.44 -10.63
CA ARG A 272 10.67 -24.98 -9.30
C ARG A 272 11.87 -25.65 -8.64
N THR A 273 12.64 -26.43 -9.41
CA THR A 273 13.85 -27.10 -8.94
C THR A 273 14.95 -26.10 -8.56
N GLU A 274 15.06 -24.98 -9.29
CA GLU A 274 15.95 -23.86 -8.94
C GLU A 274 15.48 -23.04 -7.72
N GLY A 275 14.29 -23.32 -7.19
CA GLY A 275 13.74 -22.69 -5.99
C GLY A 275 12.96 -21.41 -6.24
N TYR A 276 12.75 -21.02 -7.51
CA TYR A 276 12.01 -19.81 -7.85
C TYR A 276 10.50 -19.96 -7.63
N LEU A 277 9.94 -21.16 -7.77
CA LEU A 277 8.49 -21.37 -7.68
C LEU A 277 8.09 -22.02 -6.34
N SER A 278 8.16 -21.25 -5.24
CA SER A 278 7.80 -21.73 -3.90
C SER A 278 7.36 -20.60 -2.95
N GLY A 279 6.63 -20.95 -1.88
CA GLY A 279 6.25 -20.01 -0.82
C GLY A 279 5.30 -18.89 -1.26
N ILE A 280 5.44 -17.71 -0.65
CA ILE A 280 4.57 -16.54 -0.89
C ILE A 280 4.53 -16.12 -2.37
N TYR A 281 5.62 -16.33 -3.10
CA TYR A 281 5.79 -15.91 -4.50
C TYR A 281 4.95 -16.70 -5.50
N VAL A 282 4.40 -17.85 -5.12
CA VAL A 282 3.50 -18.64 -5.96
C VAL A 282 2.10 -18.77 -5.36
N GLU A 283 1.86 -18.27 -4.16
CA GLU A 283 0.59 -18.46 -3.44
C GLU A 283 -0.62 -17.91 -4.23
N ALA A 284 -0.47 -16.71 -4.80
CA ALA A 284 -1.50 -16.14 -5.67
C ALA A 284 -1.68 -16.94 -6.97
N PHE A 285 -0.59 -17.37 -7.61
CA PHE A 285 -0.69 -18.14 -8.86
C PHE A 285 -1.31 -19.53 -8.64
N GLU A 286 -0.97 -20.23 -7.56
CA GLU A 286 -1.60 -21.49 -7.20
C GLU A 286 -3.09 -21.33 -6.87
N SER A 287 -3.45 -20.23 -6.19
CA SER A 287 -4.84 -19.88 -5.94
C SER A 287 -5.58 -19.58 -7.25
N PHE A 288 -4.97 -18.83 -8.17
CA PHE A 288 -5.51 -18.58 -9.51
C PHE A 288 -5.77 -19.87 -10.29
N LEU A 289 -4.78 -20.77 -10.37
CA LEU A 289 -4.93 -22.06 -11.04
C LEU A 289 -6.05 -22.90 -10.43
N LYS A 290 -6.13 -22.92 -9.08
CA LYS A 290 -7.19 -23.63 -8.37
C LYS A 290 -8.58 -23.07 -8.67
N LEU A 291 -8.75 -21.75 -8.58
CA LEU A 291 -10.04 -21.09 -8.75
C LEU A 291 -10.53 -21.12 -10.21
N THR A 292 -9.60 -21.06 -11.16
CA THR A 292 -9.91 -21.16 -12.60
C THR A 292 -10.05 -22.60 -13.08
N GLU A 293 -9.78 -23.60 -12.23
CA GLU A 293 -9.70 -25.03 -12.59
C GLU A 293 -8.71 -25.28 -13.75
N THR A 294 -7.50 -24.77 -13.59
CA THR A 294 -6.43 -24.87 -14.58
C THR A 294 -5.23 -25.64 -14.00
N SER A 295 -4.61 -26.49 -14.82
CA SER A 295 -3.38 -27.18 -14.43
C SER A 295 -2.18 -26.23 -14.47
N TRP A 296 -1.15 -26.55 -13.70
CA TRP A 296 0.14 -25.88 -13.82
C TRP A 296 0.65 -25.93 -15.28
N PRO A 297 1.05 -24.78 -15.87
CA PRO A 297 1.62 -24.78 -17.21
C PRO A 297 2.99 -25.44 -17.22
N SER A 298 3.41 -25.95 -18.37
CA SER A 298 4.76 -26.49 -18.55
C SER A 298 5.81 -25.40 -18.82
N SER A 299 5.38 -24.22 -19.28
CA SER A 299 6.25 -23.11 -19.69
C SER A 299 5.71 -21.79 -19.14
N LEU A 300 6.61 -20.84 -18.86
CA LEU A 300 6.23 -19.46 -18.50
C LEU A 300 5.68 -18.65 -19.69
N PHE A 301 5.85 -19.15 -20.93
CA PHE A 301 5.22 -18.56 -22.13
C PHE A 301 3.81 -19.07 -22.40
N ASP A 302 3.27 -19.90 -21.51
CA ASP A 302 1.88 -20.32 -21.60
C ASP A 302 0.95 -19.11 -21.37
N PRO A 303 -0.10 -18.90 -22.20
CA PRO A 303 -1.07 -17.80 -22.07
C PRO A 303 -1.71 -17.66 -20.68
N ILE A 304 -1.69 -18.71 -19.87
CA ILE A 304 -2.20 -18.68 -18.50
C ILE A 304 -1.40 -17.74 -17.59
N VAL A 305 -0.11 -17.53 -17.87
CA VAL A 305 0.78 -16.65 -17.09
C VAL A 305 0.46 -15.17 -17.31
N PRO A 306 0.42 -14.63 -18.56
CA PRO A 306 0.01 -13.25 -18.76
C PRO A 306 -1.44 -12.98 -18.35
N LEU A 307 -2.34 -13.96 -18.45
CA LEU A 307 -3.70 -13.84 -17.89
C LEU A 307 -3.69 -13.70 -16.36
N PHE A 308 -2.84 -14.46 -15.66
CA PHE A 308 -2.67 -14.28 -14.21
C PHE A 308 -2.16 -12.87 -13.87
N LEU A 309 -1.16 -12.36 -14.60
CA LEU A 309 -0.65 -11.00 -14.38
C LEU A 309 -1.71 -9.94 -14.60
N LEU A 310 -2.58 -10.11 -15.61
CA LEU A 310 -3.74 -9.24 -15.83
C LEU A 310 -4.72 -9.30 -14.66
N VAL A 311 -5.04 -10.49 -14.14
CA VAL A 311 -5.91 -10.60 -12.96
C VAL A 311 -5.31 -9.90 -11.74
N CYS A 312 -4.00 -10.01 -11.52
CA CYS A 312 -3.32 -9.26 -10.47
C CYS A 312 -3.48 -7.75 -10.68
N ASP A 313 -3.21 -7.24 -11.88
CA ASP A 313 -3.34 -5.81 -12.20
C ASP A 313 -4.78 -5.29 -11.98
N LEU A 314 -5.79 -5.98 -12.50
CA LEU A 314 -7.20 -5.59 -12.31
C LEU A 314 -7.66 -5.66 -10.85
N ALA A 315 -7.11 -6.60 -10.07
CA ALA A 315 -7.45 -6.74 -8.66
C ALA A 315 -6.90 -5.59 -7.82
N ILE A 316 -5.64 -5.18 -8.04
CA ILE A 316 -4.96 -4.13 -7.25
C ILE A 316 -5.39 -2.71 -7.63
N ASN A 317 -6.06 -2.55 -8.77
CA ASN A 317 -6.60 -1.29 -9.28
C ASN A 317 -8.15 -1.27 -9.23
N PRO A 318 -8.79 -1.28 -8.05
CA PRO A 318 -10.21 -0.95 -7.99
C PRO A 318 -10.47 0.45 -8.56
N THR A 319 -11.54 0.54 -9.36
CA THR A 319 -12.02 1.79 -9.97
C THR A 319 -12.98 2.55 -9.05
N ARG A 320 -13.65 1.80 -8.16
CA ARG A 320 -14.60 2.28 -7.14
C ARG A 320 -13.86 2.52 -5.83
N GLY A 321 -14.33 3.50 -5.06
CA GLY A 321 -13.65 4.00 -3.87
C GLY A 321 -12.54 5.00 -4.18
N PHE A 322 -11.93 4.93 -5.36
CA PHE A 322 -11.09 5.95 -6.01
C PHE A 322 -10.69 5.47 -7.42
N PRO A 323 -10.77 6.29 -8.49
CA PRO A 323 -11.24 7.68 -8.52
C PRO A 323 -12.77 7.80 -8.50
N PHE A 324 -13.52 6.74 -8.82
CA PHE A 324 -14.98 6.78 -8.77
C PHE A 324 -15.50 6.51 -7.37
N GLU A 325 -16.71 7.01 -7.10
CA GLU A 325 -17.42 6.71 -5.86
C GLU A 325 -17.66 5.20 -5.71
N VAL A 326 -17.65 4.74 -4.46
CA VAL A 326 -17.98 3.35 -4.07
C VAL A 326 -19.31 2.90 -4.69
N GLY A 327 -20.31 3.77 -4.86
CA GLY A 327 -21.67 3.35 -5.19
C GLY A 327 -22.39 2.88 -3.92
N PRO A 328 -23.24 1.83 -3.95
CA PRO A 328 -23.88 1.31 -2.74
C PRO A 328 -22.83 0.81 -1.74
N VAL A 329 -22.74 1.46 -0.58
CA VAL A 329 -21.68 1.23 0.41
C VAL A 329 -21.78 -0.18 1.01
N GLU A 330 -22.96 -0.80 0.99
CA GLU A 330 -23.16 -2.21 1.35
C GLU A 330 -22.27 -3.18 0.59
N ASN A 331 -21.87 -2.82 -0.64
CA ASN A 331 -21.03 -3.63 -1.51
C ASN A 331 -19.55 -3.23 -1.48
N LEU A 332 -19.16 -2.30 -0.60
CA LEU A 332 -17.81 -1.72 -0.54
C LEU A 332 -16.73 -2.81 -0.66
N ILE A 333 -16.81 -3.85 0.16
CA ILE A 333 -15.82 -4.92 0.21
C ILE A 333 -15.70 -5.68 -1.11
N HIS A 334 -16.81 -5.95 -1.82
CA HIS A 334 -16.76 -6.56 -3.15
C HIS A 334 -16.16 -5.65 -4.23
N GLN A 335 -16.12 -4.34 -3.98
CA GLN A 335 -15.65 -3.36 -4.94
C GLN A 335 -14.19 -2.98 -4.73
N VAL A 336 -13.69 -3.00 -3.50
CA VAL A 336 -12.34 -2.49 -3.17
C VAL A 336 -11.40 -3.54 -2.58
N ASP A 337 -11.90 -4.63 -2.00
CA ASP A 337 -11.02 -5.66 -1.45
C ASP A 337 -10.32 -6.44 -2.57
N VAL A 338 -8.99 -6.34 -2.61
CA VAL A 338 -8.16 -6.92 -3.66
C VAL A 338 -8.26 -8.44 -3.71
N GLY A 339 -8.30 -9.10 -2.54
CA GLY A 339 -8.39 -10.56 -2.45
C GLY A 339 -9.72 -11.10 -2.97
N ILE A 340 -10.82 -10.38 -2.71
CA ILE A 340 -12.14 -10.68 -3.24
C ILE A 340 -12.19 -10.43 -4.74
N ARG A 341 -11.78 -9.25 -5.22
CA ARG A 341 -11.73 -8.93 -6.66
C ARG A 341 -10.93 -9.96 -7.44
N PHE A 342 -9.76 -10.37 -6.93
CA PHE A 342 -8.95 -11.43 -7.51
C PHE A 342 -9.73 -12.74 -7.69
N ALA A 343 -10.45 -13.17 -6.65
CA ALA A 343 -11.26 -14.38 -6.72
C ALA A 343 -12.43 -14.24 -7.72
N GLU A 344 -13.05 -13.06 -7.79
CA GLU A 344 -14.15 -12.79 -8.71
C GLU A 344 -13.71 -12.84 -10.18
N PHE A 345 -12.54 -12.29 -10.50
CA PHE A 345 -11.96 -12.44 -11.85
C PHE A 345 -11.60 -13.90 -12.15
N CYS A 346 -11.08 -14.66 -11.19
CA CYS A 346 -10.85 -16.10 -11.38
C CYS A 346 -12.16 -16.85 -11.69
N PHE A 347 -13.26 -16.50 -11.04
CA PHE A 347 -14.57 -17.10 -11.31
C PHE A 347 -15.13 -16.69 -12.68
N ALA A 348 -14.87 -15.47 -13.13
CA ALA A 348 -15.19 -15.05 -14.51
C ALA A 348 -14.44 -15.90 -15.54
N ILE A 349 -13.13 -16.11 -15.36
CA ILE A 349 -12.30 -16.96 -16.24
C ILE A 349 -12.80 -18.41 -16.23
N LYS A 350 -13.18 -18.94 -15.06
CA LYS A 350 -13.77 -20.27 -14.96
C LYS A 350 -15.04 -20.40 -15.80
N ALA A 351 -15.89 -19.37 -15.81
CA ALA A 351 -17.12 -19.33 -16.60
C ALA A 351 -16.88 -19.09 -18.10
N ALA A 352 -15.74 -18.48 -18.47
CA ALA A 352 -15.34 -18.16 -19.84
C ALA A 352 -13.98 -18.79 -20.21
N PRO A 353 -13.90 -20.12 -20.45
CA PRO A 353 -12.63 -20.81 -20.62
C PRO A 353 -11.79 -20.37 -21.83
N HIS A 354 -12.36 -19.70 -22.83
CA HIS A 354 -11.60 -19.17 -23.98
C HIS A 354 -10.58 -18.10 -23.55
N LEU A 355 -10.85 -17.40 -22.45
CA LEU A 355 -9.93 -16.40 -21.89
C LEU A 355 -8.57 -16.99 -21.52
N LYS A 356 -8.52 -18.28 -21.16
CA LYS A 356 -7.28 -18.99 -20.79
C LYS A 356 -6.23 -19.04 -21.91
N THR A 357 -6.63 -18.76 -23.15
CA THR A 357 -5.75 -18.73 -24.32
C THR A 357 -5.82 -17.40 -25.07
N ALA A 358 -6.42 -16.35 -24.47
CA ALA A 358 -6.72 -15.10 -25.16
C ALA A 358 -5.54 -14.10 -25.20
N ILE A 359 -4.49 -14.32 -24.42
CA ILE A 359 -3.35 -13.40 -24.32
C ILE A 359 -2.08 -14.13 -24.77
N THR A 360 -1.55 -13.72 -25.91
CA THR A 360 -0.42 -14.37 -26.59
C THR A 360 0.64 -13.38 -27.04
N ASP A 361 0.21 -12.25 -27.60
CA ASP A 361 1.09 -11.22 -28.18
C ASP A 361 1.42 -10.10 -27.19
N LEU A 362 0.80 -10.12 -26.01
CA LEU A 362 0.92 -9.13 -24.94
C LEU A 362 0.53 -7.71 -25.40
N SER A 363 -0.42 -7.60 -26.32
CA SER A 363 -0.72 -6.33 -27.00
C SER A 363 -1.70 -5.42 -26.23
N LEU A 364 -1.82 -4.17 -26.70
CA LEU A 364 -2.84 -3.24 -26.21
C LEU A 364 -4.26 -3.79 -26.41
N GLU A 365 -4.52 -4.38 -27.57
CA GLU A 365 -5.82 -4.96 -27.92
C GLU A 365 -6.15 -6.12 -27.01
N GLU A 366 -5.22 -7.05 -26.79
CA GLU A 366 -5.43 -8.18 -25.88
C GLU A 366 -5.70 -7.71 -24.44
N TYR A 367 -4.97 -6.68 -23.96
CA TYR A 367 -5.24 -6.07 -22.66
C TYR A 367 -6.66 -5.50 -22.60
N ALA A 368 -7.04 -4.68 -23.57
CA ALA A 368 -8.33 -4.00 -23.59
C ALA A 368 -9.51 -4.98 -23.70
N GLU A 369 -9.43 -5.95 -24.62
CA GLU A 369 -10.51 -6.91 -24.85
C GLU A 369 -10.71 -7.86 -23.66
N VAL A 370 -9.62 -8.42 -23.12
CA VAL A 370 -9.74 -9.37 -22.01
C VAL A 370 -10.12 -8.66 -20.71
N SER A 371 -9.59 -7.47 -20.43
CA SER A 371 -10.00 -6.70 -19.26
C SER A 371 -11.48 -6.27 -19.34
N ALA A 372 -11.97 -5.89 -20.52
CA ALA A 372 -13.38 -5.59 -20.73
C ALA A 372 -14.28 -6.78 -20.40
N GLU A 373 -13.98 -7.96 -20.95
CA GLU A 373 -14.79 -9.16 -20.72
C GLU A 373 -14.81 -9.56 -19.23
N LEU A 374 -13.65 -9.49 -18.56
CA LEU A 374 -13.52 -9.81 -17.14
C LEU A 374 -14.29 -8.83 -16.25
N CYS A 375 -14.19 -7.52 -16.51
CA CYS A 375 -14.89 -6.49 -15.75
C CYS A 375 -16.41 -6.58 -15.98
N GLU A 376 -16.87 -6.74 -17.22
CA GLU A 376 -18.29 -6.86 -17.56
C GLU A 376 -18.92 -8.07 -16.85
N ALA A 377 -18.24 -9.22 -16.85
CA ALA A 377 -18.72 -10.44 -16.20
C ALA A 377 -18.95 -10.28 -14.69
N ARG A 378 -18.30 -9.31 -14.04
CA ARG A 378 -18.39 -9.04 -12.60
C ARG A 378 -19.09 -7.73 -12.24
N GLY A 379 -19.54 -6.96 -13.24
CA GLY A 379 -20.16 -5.65 -13.02
C GLY A 379 -19.18 -4.60 -12.50
N TYR A 380 -17.89 -4.72 -12.82
CA TYR A 380 -16.89 -3.70 -12.54
C TYR A 380 -16.75 -2.74 -13.73
N ASP A 381 -16.30 -1.51 -13.46
CA ASP A 381 -15.95 -0.60 -14.53
C ASP A 381 -14.71 -1.09 -15.28
N HIS A 382 -14.61 -0.71 -16.54
CA HIS A 382 -13.41 -0.96 -17.33
C HIS A 382 -12.22 -0.21 -16.70
N PRO A 383 -11.02 -0.82 -16.56
CA PRO A 383 -9.87 -0.16 -15.93
C PRO A 383 -9.51 1.17 -16.61
N MET A 384 -9.60 1.21 -17.95
CA MET A 384 -9.34 2.43 -18.73
C MET A 384 -10.26 3.61 -18.37
N ALA A 385 -11.48 3.37 -17.88
CA ALA A 385 -12.38 4.46 -17.49
C ALA A 385 -11.86 5.21 -16.26
N ALA A 386 -11.27 4.50 -15.30
CA ALA A 386 -10.65 5.14 -14.14
C ALA A 386 -9.36 5.90 -14.52
N LEU A 387 -8.57 5.35 -15.45
CA LEU A 387 -7.38 6.04 -15.96
C LEU A 387 -7.77 7.31 -16.73
N GLU A 388 -8.79 7.25 -17.58
CA GLU A 388 -9.34 8.39 -18.30
C GLU A 388 -9.84 9.48 -17.33
N GLU A 389 -10.53 9.09 -16.25
CA GLU A 389 -10.97 10.02 -15.21
C GLU A 389 -9.80 10.78 -14.58
N VAL A 390 -8.72 10.08 -14.21
CA VAL A 390 -7.53 10.70 -13.62
C VAL A 390 -6.81 11.59 -14.63
N VAL A 391 -6.74 11.21 -15.91
CA VAL A 391 -6.19 12.05 -16.98
C VAL A 391 -7.02 13.31 -17.15
N ARG A 392 -8.36 13.19 -17.15
CA ARG A 392 -9.28 14.34 -17.23
C ARG A 392 -9.03 15.32 -16.10
N TRP A 393 -8.70 14.84 -14.89
CA TRP A 393 -8.41 15.74 -13.78
C TRP A 393 -7.25 16.70 -14.05
N VAL A 394 -6.21 16.22 -14.73
CA VAL A 394 -5.05 17.03 -15.13
C VAL A 394 -5.46 18.13 -16.12
N GLU A 395 -6.44 17.86 -16.97
CA GLU A 395 -6.92 18.81 -17.98
C GLU A 395 -7.89 19.85 -17.40
N GLU A 396 -8.77 19.42 -16.47
CA GLU A 396 -9.91 20.22 -16.03
C GLU A 396 -9.67 20.99 -14.73
N TYR A 397 -8.86 20.47 -13.79
CA TYR A 397 -8.74 21.04 -12.45
C TYR A 397 -7.40 21.77 -12.21
N PRO A 398 -7.41 23.10 -11.95
CA PRO A 398 -6.19 23.87 -11.73
C PRO A 398 -5.35 23.41 -10.53
N SER A 399 -5.98 22.87 -9.49
CA SER A 399 -5.31 22.29 -8.32
C SER A 399 -4.46 21.08 -8.70
N VAL A 400 -4.98 20.21 -9.58
CA VAL A 400 -4.27 19.05 -10.12
C VAL A 400 -3.15 19.49 -11.06
N GLN A 401 -3.39 20.48 -11.92
CA GLN A 401 -2.35 21.06 -12.78
C GLN A 401 -1.18 21.62 -11.98
N LYS A 402 -1.47 22.31 -10.87
CA LYS A 402 -0.46 22.80 -9.93
C LYS A 402 0.34 21.63 -9.34
N LEU A 403 -0.33 20.58 -8.87
CA LEU A 403 0.34 19.40 -8.34
C LEU A 403 1.25 18.72 -9.38
N MET A 404 0.80 18.64 -10.64
CA MET A 404 1.61 18.07 -11.71
C MET A 404 2.81 18.95 -12.09
N GLU A 405 2.70 20.27 -11.94
CA GLU A 405 3.84 21.17 -12.07
C GLU A 405 4.85 20.99 -10.91
N GLU A 406 4.38 20.81 -9.67
CA GLU A 406 5.22 20.45 -8.52
C GLU A 406 5.96 19.12 -8.76
N HIS A 407 5.29 18.12 -9.35
CA HIS A 407 5.94 16.86 -9.74
C HIS A 407 6.98 17.02 -10.84
N ARG A 408 6.72 17.88 -11.82
CA ARG A 408 7.64 18.15 -12.93
C ARG A 408 8.92 18.83 -12.44
N THR A 409 8.80 19.84 -11.58
CA THR A 409 9.93 20.59 -11.02
C THR A 409 10.58 19.88 -9.82
N PHE A 410 9.81 19.00 -9.17
CA PHE A 410 10.13 18.36 -7.89
C PHE A 410 10.20 19.33 -6.70
N GLU A 411 9.57 20.50 -6.85
CA GLU A 411 9.48 21.56 -5.84
C GLU A 411 8.07 21.56 -5.23
N PHE A 412 7.85 20.66 -4.26
CA PHE A 412 6.56 20.53 -3.59
C PHE A 412 6.34 21.60 -2.50
N GLU A 413 5.09 22.00 -2.34
CA GLU A 413 4.67 22.78 -1.18
C GLU A 413 4.86 21.99 0.12
N SER A 414 5.15 22.70 1.22
CA SER A 414 5.42 22.05 2.51
C SER A 414 4.19 21.43 3.16
N GLU A 415 3.01 22.00 2.89
CA GLU A 415 1.74 21.49 3.40
C GLU A 415 1.38 20.19 2.70
N ASN A 416 1.12 19.13 3.49
CA ASN A 416 0.81 17.80 2.96
C ASN A 416 1.84 17.26 1.95
N LEU A 417 3.12 17.63 2.10
CA LEU A 417 4.20 17.26 1.16
C LEU A 417 4.22 15.77 0.83
N ASN A 418 4.13 14.90 1.83
CA ASN A 418 4.15 13.45 1.62
C ASN A 418 2.96 12.97 0.77
N VAL A 419 1.77 13.55 0.97
CA VAL A 419 0.57 13.25 0.19
C VAL A 419 0.73 13.75 -1.25
N ARG A 420 1.21 14.99 -1.43
CA ARG A 420 1.49 15.59 -2.75
C ARG A 420 2.46 14.75 -3.57
N VAL A 421 3.56 14.30 -2.96
CA VAL A 421 4.52 13.42 -3.62
C VAL A 421 3.81 12.16 -4.11
N PHE A 422 3.16 11.40 -3.24
CA PHE A 422 2.51 10.13 -3.63
C PHE A 422 1.41 10.32 -4.66
N LEU A 423 0.53 11.30 -4.46
CA LEU A 423 -0.59 11.57 -5.36
C LEU A 423 -0.11 11.99 -6.75
N SER A 424 0.93 12.83 -6.82
CA SER A 424 1.46 13.26 -8.12
C SER A 424 2.13 12.13 -8.90
N HIS A 425 2.82 11.21 -8.20
CA HIS A 425 3.37 9.99 -8.81
C HIS A 425 2.27 9.04 -9.27
N TYR A 426 1.19 8.88 -8.49
CA TYR A 426 0.00 8.13 -8.89
C TYR A 426 -0.60 8.70 -10.19
N ILE A 427 -0.89 10.01 -10.22
CA ILE A 427 -1.48 10.67 -11.39
C ILE A 427 -0.57 10.54 -12.61
N SER A 428 0.74 10.76 -12.44
CA SER A 428 1.72 10.59 -13.52
C SER A 428 1.73 9.17 -14.08
N MET A 429 1.64 8.16 -13.20
CA MET A 429 1.61 6.76 -13.64
C MET A 429 0.27 6.40 -14.27
N CYS A 430 -0.85 6.92 -13.80
CA CYS A 430 -2.16 6.74 -14.44
C CYS A 430 -2.17 7.29 -15.87
N ALA A 431 -1.56 8.46 -16.10
CA ALA A 431 -1.46 9.04 -17.43
C ALA A 431 -0.63 8.15 -18.38
N ASP A 432 0.54 7.67 -17.94
CA ASP A 432 1.35 6.75 -18.77
C ASP A 432 0.67 5.37 -18.95
N LYS A 433 -0.05 4.88 -17.93
CA LYS A 433 -0.87 3.66 -18.02
C LYS A 433 -2.04 3.80 -18.97
N TYR A 434 -2.62 4.99 -19.10
CA TYR A 434 -3.71 5.24 -20.06
C TYR A 434 -3.21 5.07 -21.51
N GLU A 435 -1.99 5.51 -21.79
CA GLU A 435 -1.39 5.41 -23.13
C GLU A 435 -0.83 4.00 -23.42
N SER A 436 -0.32 3.29 -22.41
CA SER A 436 0.38 2.01 -22.61
C SER A 436 0.08 0.98 -21.51
N PRO A 437 -1.20 0.61 -21.27
CA PRO A 437 -1.58 -0.26 -20.15
C PRO A 437 -0.95 -1.66 -20.22
N HIS A 438 -0.78 -2.20 -21.44
CA HIS A 438 -0.14 -3.49 -21.68
C HIS A 438 1.31 -3.55 -21.17
N PHE A 439 2.05 -2.43 -21.24
CA PHE A 439 3.41 -2.34 -20.71
C PHE A 439 3.41 -2.46 -19.19
N PHE A 440 2.49 -1.79 -18.50
CA PHE A 440 2.39 -1.86 -17.04
C PHE A 440 1.86 -3.20 -16.54
N CYS A 441 1.08 -3.91 -17.36
CA CYS A 441 0.60 -5.26 -17.04
C CYS A 441 1.70 -6.33 -17.21
N TRP A 442 2.51 -6.24 -18.28
CA TRP A 442 3.53 -7.23 -18.62
C TRP A 442 4.95 -6.65 -18.79
N PRO A 443 5.46 -5.84 -17.85
CA PRO A 443 6.72 -5.12 -18.04
C PRO A 443 7.91 -6.06 -18.21
N GLY A 444 7.87 -7.28 -17.64
CA GLY A 444 8.94 -8.26 -17.77
C GLY A 444 9.25 -8.62 -19.23
N ALA A 445 8.23 -8.72 -20.07
CA ALA A 445 8.39 -9.00 -21.48
C ALA A 445 9.05 -7.82 -22.21
N TYR A 446 8.53 -6.62 -21.99
CA TYR A 446 8.99 -5.39 -22.64
C TYR A 446 10.43 -5.04 -22.23
N MET A 447 10.76 -5.18 -20.95
CA MET A 447 12.13 -5.00 -20.46
C MET A 447 13.11 -6.05 -21.01
N ALA A 448 12.62 -7.19 -21.50
CA ALA A 448 13.41 -8.20 -22.21
C ALA A 448 13.45 -8.01 -23.73
N GLY A 449 12.97 -6.88 -24.25
CA GLY A 449 13.00 -6.54 -25.67
C GLY A 449 11.80 -7.01 -26.49
N HIS A 450 10.65 -7.25 -25.84
CA HIS A 450 9.39 -7.39 -26.58
C HIS A 450 9.11 -6.14 -27.42
N SER A 451 8.66 -6.31 -28.65
CA SER A 451 8.33 -5.19 -29.53
C SER A 451 7.26 -4.30 -28.91
N SER A 452 7.51 -2.99 -28.93
CA SER A 452 6.58 -1.94 -28.53
C SER A 452 6.70 -0.77 -29.49
N ASP A 453 5.60 -0.08 -29.75
CA ASP A 453 5.59 1.20 -30.46
C ASP A 453 5.92 2.37 -29.51
N ALA A 454 5.83 2.15 -28.20
CA ALA A 454 6.17 3.13 -27.17
C ALA A 454 7.65 3.08 -26.78
N ASP A 455 8.20 4.23 -26.34
CA ASP A 455 9.53 4.29 -25.73
C ASP A 455 9.47 3.73 -24.30
N VAL A 456 9.51 2.40 -24.21
CA VAL A 456 9.45 1.63 -22.97
C VAL A 456 10.55 2.05 -21.98
N GLU A 457 11.75 2.36 -22.47
CA GLU A 457 12.87 2.77 -21.64
C GLU A 457 12.57 4.14 -21.00
N GLU A 458 12.05 5.09 -21.77
CA GLU A 458 11.68 6.39 -21.25
C GLU A 458 10.57 6.27 -20.19
N VAL A 459 9.51 5.50 -20.46
CA VAL A 459 8.41 5.28 -19.50
C VAL A 459 8.94 4.62 -18.23
N TRP A 460 9.79 3.58 -18.35
CA TRP A 460 10.41 2.91 -17.21
C TRP A 460 11.22 3.88 -16.34
N LEU A 461 12.07 4.71 -16.96
CA LEU A 461 12.92 5.67 -16.25
C LEU A 461 12.13 6.79 -15.56
N ARG A 462 10.95 7.16 -16.06
CA ARG A 462 10.06 8.13 -15.39
C ARG A 462 9.49 7.62 -14.07
N HIS A 463 9.36 6.30 -13.92
CA HIS A 463 8.66 5.68 -12.79
C HIS A 463 9.57 4.93 -11.82
N LEU A 464 10.85 5.29 -11.76
CA LEU A 464 11.78 4.72 -10.78
C LEU A 464 11.43 5.13 -9.34
N SER A 465 11.81 4.30 -8.38
CA SER A 465 11.65 4.59 -6.95
C SER A 465 12.36 5.89 -6.55
N LEU A 466 11.76 6.68 -5.67
CA LEU A 466 12.34 7.96 -5.24
C LEU A 466 13.61 7.80 -4.40
N PHE A 467 13.64 6.76 -3.56
CA PHE A 467 14.66 6.58 -2.53
C PHE A 467 15.27 5.19 -2.61
N SER A 468 16.58 5.11 -2.39
CA SER A 468 17.35 3.85 -2.39
C SER A 468 18.39 3.85 -1.28
N ASP A 469 18.92 2.69 -0.95
CA ASP A 469 20.19 2.56 -0.22
C ASP A 469 21.41 2.71 -1.14
N GLY A 470 22.60 2.77 -0.55
CA GLY A 470 23.87 2.75 -1.30
C GLY A 470 24.59 1.41 -1.14
N LYS A 471 25.56 1.13 -2.03
CA LYS A 471 26.27 -0.16 -2.13
C LYS A 471 26.71 -0.75 -0.78
N ASP A 472 27.32 0.03 0.08
CA ASP A 472 27.81 -0.39 1.41
C ASP A 472 27.26 0.52 2.51
N LYS A 473 26.03 1.01 2.30
CA LYS A 473 25.44 2.12 3.05
C LYS A 473 24.02 1.78 3.43
N ASP A 474 23.77 1.62 4.72
CA ASP A 474 22.46 1.27 5.25
C ASP A 474 21.51 2.48 5.33
N GLY A 475 22.02 3.70 5.13
CA GLY A 475 21.24 4.93 5.08
C GLY A 475 20.37 5.05 3.83
N VAL A 476 19.48 6.04 3.84
CA VAL A 476 18.56 6.33 2.72
C VAL A 476 19.08 7.50 1.90
N TYR A 477 19.01 7.37 0.58
CA TYR A 477 19.47 8.36 -0.38
C TYR A 477 18.40 8.67 -1.42
N PRO A 478 18.26 9.95 -1.82
CA PRO A 478 17.46 10.28 -2.99
C PRO A 478 18.12 9.76 -4.26
N ARG A 479 17.31 9.23 -5.18
CA ARG A 479 17.78 8.91 -6.52
C ARG A 479 17.97 10.17 -7.35
N LYS A 480 18.93 10.13 -8.28
CA LYS A 480 19.14 11.19 -9.25
C LYS A 480 18.11 11.10 -10.36
N TRP A 481 17.67 12.26 -10.83
CA TRP A 481 16.67 12.38 -11.88
C TRP A 481 17.24 13.27 -12.99
N PRO A 482 17.35 12.79 -14.25
CA PRO A 482 18.00 13.56 -15.32
C PRO A 482 17.40 14.95 -15.58
N ASN A 483 16.10 15.08 -15.35
CA ASN A 483 15.33 16.28 -15.68
C ASN A 483 14.91 17.10 -14.45
N ARG A 484 15.46 16.81 -13.26
CA ARG A 484 15.14 17.53 -12.01
C ARG A 484 16.40 18.13 -11.41
N SER A 485 16.22 19.24 -10.71
CA SER A 485 17.29 19.93 -9.99
C SER A 485 17.78 19.09 -8.81
N ASP A 486 19.10 18.88 -8.69
CA ASP A 486 19.70 18.22 -7.51
C ASP A 486 19.29 18.90 -6.19
N ILE A 487 19.10 20.24 -6.22
CA ILE A 487 18.67 21.02 -5.05
C ILE A 487 17.21 20.69 -4.70
N ALA A 488 16.32 20.64 -5.68
CA ALA A 488 14.91 20.32 -5.47
C ALA A 488 14.75 18.88 -4.95
N VAL A 489 15.49 17.94 -5.54
CA VAL A 489 15.55 16.53 -5.11
C VAL A 489 15.99 16.41 -3.66
N GLN A 490 17.08 17.07 -3.28
CA GLN A 490 17.58 17.03 -1.91
C GLN A 490 16.62 17.69 -0.91
N GLN A 491 16.02 18.83 -1.26
CA GLN A 491 15.07 19.52 -0.37
C GLN A 491 13.80 18.71 -0.14
N THR A 492 13.25 18.10 -1.19
CA THR A 492 12.08 17.22 -1.07
C THR A 492 12.41 15.99 -0.24
N PHE A 493 13.57 15.37 -0.44
CA PHE A 493 14.06 14.26 0.39
C PHE A 493 14.16 14.63 1.88
N GLU A 494 14.84 15.74 2.21
CA GLU A 494 15.01 16.19 3.60
C GLU A 494 13.69 16.51 4.28
N ARG A 495 12.75 17.11 3.56
CA ARG A 495 11.41 17.41 4.10
C ARG A 495 10.57 16.14 4.26
N PHE A 496 10.63 15.23 3.29
CA PHE A 496 9.89 13.98 3.31
C PHE A 496 10.30 13.08 4.48
N TYR A 497 11.61 12.86 4.68
CA TYR A 497 12.10 12.11 5.85
C TYR A 497 12.06 12.93 7.14
N GLY A 498 12.12 14.26 7.02
CA GLY A 498 11.85 15.23 8.07
C GLY A 498 10.54 14.96 8.83
N SER A 499 9.48 14.58 8.12
CA SER A 499 8.16 14.29 8.71
C SER A 499 8.00 12.86 9.21
N MET A 500 8.84 11.90 8.77
CA MET A 500 8.69 10.48 9.15
C MET A 500 8.75 10.25 10.66
N ALA A 501 9.63 10.96 11.38
CA ALA A 501 9.70 10.84 12.84
C ALA A 501 8.39 11.27 13.50
N VAL A 502 7.69 12.28 12.98
CA VAL A 502 6.41 12.71 13.54
C VAL A 502 5.36 11.62 13.36
N TYR A 503 5.30 10.96 12.21
CA TYR A 503 4.38 9.85 11.97
C TYR A 503 4.68 8.64 12.87
N GLU A 504 5.94 8.20 12.95
CA GLU A 504 6.33 7.06 13.81
C GLU A 504 6.05 7.35 15.29
N LEU A 505 6.38 8.55 15.76
CA LEU A 505 6.17 8.93 17.16
C LEU A 505 4.69 9.11 17.50
N THR A 506 3.87 9.56 16.54
CA THR A 506 2.42 9.71 16.74
C THR A 506 1.75 8.33 16.87
N GLU A 507 2.13 7.36 16.03
CA GLU A 507 1.68 5.97 16.20
C GLU A 507 2.11 5.39 17.55
N GLN A 508 3.36 5.64 17.95
CA GLN A 508 3.85 5.20 19.25
C GLN A 508 3.10 5.85 20.42
N TRP A 509 2.75 7.12 20.29
CA TRP A 509 1.98 7.86 21.29
C TRP A 509 0.57 7.27 21.41
N VAL A 510 -0.09 6.96 20.30
CA VAL A 510 -1.48 6.48 20.33
C VAL A 510 -1.55 5.03 20.79
N LEU A 511 -0.72 4.15 20.21
CA LEU A 511 -0.90 2.69 20.30
C LEU A 511 0.18 1.96 21.11
N ARG A 512 1.43 2.42 21.11
CA ARG A 512 2.55 1.59 21.61
C ARG A 512 2.80 1.79 23.10
N ASP A 513 2.90 0.69 23.82
CA ASP A 513 3.27 0.71 25.23
C ASP A 513 4.72 1.10 25.48
N GLY A 514 4.96 1.65 26.67
CA GLY A 514 6.29 2.03 27.14
C GLY A 514 6.78 3.37 26.60
N PRO A 515 8.07 3.71 26.84
CA PRO A 515 8.69 4.92 26.33
C PRO A 515 8.73 4.99 24.80
N PHE A 516 8.93 6.18 24.25
CA PHE A 516 9.24 6.35 22.83
C PHE A 516 10.54 5.64 22.47
N LYS A 517 10.54 4.95 21.33
CA LYS A 517 11.72 4.37 20.69
C LYS A 517 12.21 5.34 19.62
N LEU A 518 13.48 5.75 19.72
CA LEU A 518 14.13 6.76 18.86
C LEU A 518 15.21 6.15 17.96
N ASP A 519 15.05 4.88 17.61
CA ASP A 519 15.98 4.19 16.71
C ASP A 519 15.66 4.54 15.25
N PHE A 520 16.39 5.55 14.76
CA PHE A 520 16.36 6.00 13.37
C PHE A 520 17.65 5.64 12.62
N SER A 521 18.37 4.61 13.08
CA SER A 521 19.64 4.15 12.48
C SER A 521 19.52 3.80 11.00
N TRP A 522 18.32 3.40 10.57
CA TRP A 522 18.00 3.07 9.18
C TRP A 522 18.06 4.25 8.20
N MET A 523 18.06 5.51 8.68
CA MET A 523 18.05 6.70 7.82
C MET A 523 19.45 7.13 7.35
N SER A 524 20.50 6.82 8.11
CA SER A 524 21.83 7.40 7.87
C SER A 524 22.96 6.44 8.27
N ASP A 525 23.96 6.33 7.40
CA ASP A 525 25.22 5.62 7.67
C ASP A 525 25.98 6.19 8.88
N ASN A 526 25.81 7.49 9.13
CA ASN A 526 26.48 8.21 10.21
C ASN A 526 25.46 8.50 11.33
N TYR A 527 24.71 7.49 11.74
CA TYR A 527 23.74 7.61 12.82
C TYR A 527 24.44 7.99 14.13
N ASP A 528 23.99 9.10 14.70
CA ASP A 528 24.37 9.57 16.03
C ASP A 528 23.10 9.66 16.88
N GLU A 529 23.03 8.81 17.91
CA GLU A 529 21.81 8.64 18.72
C GLU A 529 21.36 9.95 19.35
N GLU A 530 22.28 10.79 19.84
CA GLU A 530 21.97 12.06 20.48
C GLU A 530 21.38 13.06 19.48
N SER A 531 22.01 13.21 18.31
CA SER A 531 21.55 14.11 17.25
C SER A 531 20.19 13.71 16.68
N PHE A 532 19.98 12.42 16.39
CA PHE A 532 18.72 11.93 15.84
C PHE A 532 17.60 11.96 16.89
N SER A 533 17.90 11.66 18.16
CA SER A 533 16.92 11.80 19.25
C SER A 533 16.51 13.26 19.45
N GLY A 534 17.47 14.19 19.38
CA GLY A 534 17.21 15.64 19.43
C GLY A 534 16.34 16.11 18.28
N TRP A 535 16.68 15.73 17.04
CA TRP A 535 15.90 16.05 15.84
C TRP A 535 14.46 15.49 15.90
N ALA A 536 14.30 14.24 16.34
CA ALA A 536 12.98 13.62 16.46
C ALA A 536 12.12 14.33 17.51
N ASN A 537 12.71 14.67 18.67
CA ASN A 537 12.03 15.46 19.69
C ASN A 537 11.64 16.86 19.20
N ASP A 538 12.54 17.56 18.51
CA ASP A 538 12.28 18.91 18.01
C ASP A 538 11.20 18.91 16.92
N SER A 539 11.20 17.90 16.05
CA SER A 539 10.15 17.70 15.03
C SER A 539 8.79 17.44 15.68
N PHE A 540 8.73 16.55 16.68
CA PHE A 540 7.51 16.28 17.43
C PHE A 540 6.99 17.52 18.17
N LYS A 541 7.89 18.25 18.84
CA LYS A 541 7.58 19.50 19.52
C LYS A 541 7.07 20.57 18.58
N LYS A 542 7.61 20.66 17.36
CA LYS A 542 7.10 21.59 16.35
C LYS A 542 5.66 21.25 15.94
N ALA A 543 5.30 19.97 15.89
CA ALA A 543 3.95 19.53 15.52
C ALA A 543 2.92 19.71 16.66
N PHE A 544 3.31 19.37 17.90
CA PHE A 544 2.39 19.23 19.05
C PHE A 544 2.67 20.19 20.22
N GLY A 545 3.75 20.96 20.20
CA GLY A 545 4.09 21.94 21.24
C GLY A 545 4.70 21.36 22.52
N VAL A 546 4.88 20.04 22.62
CA VAL A 546 5.38 19.32 23.80
C VAL A 546 6.63 18.49 23.48
N ASN A 547 7.51 18.28 24.46
CA ASN A 547 8.67 17.40 24.29
C ASN A 547 8.28 15.96 24.62
N LEU A 548 9.03 15.00 24.07
CA LEU A 548 8.83 13.57 24.35
C LEU A 548 9.02 13.23 25.84
N SER A 549 9.89 13.97 26.54
CA SER A 549 10.13 13.82 27.98
C SER A 549 8.97 14.27 28.85
N ASP A 550 8.04 15.04 28.30
CA ASP A 550 6.90 15.59 29.06
C ASP A 550 5.82 14.50 29.26
N PHE A 551 5.86 13.41 28.49
CA PHE A 551 4.86 12.35 28.53
C PHE A 551 4.94 11.46 29.77
N THR A 552 3.79 11.29 30.43
CA THR A 552 3.60 10.29 31.48
C THR A 552 3.30 8.93 30.87
N ILE A 553 4.18 7.95 31.11
CA ILE A 553 4.04 6.59 30.61
C ILE A 553 3.07 5.78 31.49
N VAL A 554 1.95 5.39 30.91
CA VAL A 554 0.91 4.57 31.54
C VAL A 554 1.38 3.13 31.67
N LYS A 555 1.41 2.66 32.92
CA LYS A 555 1.82 1.30 33.27
C LYS A 555 0.61 0.37 33.21
N ALA A 556 0.86 -0.90 32.90
CA ALA A 556 -0.16 -1.94 33.04
C ALA A 556 -0.60 -2.01 34.51
N LYS A 557 -1.92 -2.03 34.75
CA LYS A 557 -2.46 -2.42 36.06
C LYS A 557 -2.17 -3.91 36.25
N ARG A 558 -1.65 -4.25 37.42
CA ARG A 558 -1.32 -5.63 37.81
C ARG A 558 -2.56 -6.40 38.22
#